data_AF-A0A929IIT0-F1
#
_entry.id   AF-A0A929IIT0-F1
#
_cell.length_a   1.000
_cell.length_b   1.000
_cell.length_c   1.000
_cell.angle_alpha   90.00
_cell.angle_beta   90.00
_cell.angle_gamma   90.00
#
_symmetry.space_group_name_H-M   'P 1'
#
loop_
_entity.id
_entity.type
_entity.pdbx_description
1 polymer ?
#
loop_
_entity_poly.entity_id
_entity_poly.type
_entity_poly.pdbx_seq_one_letter_code
_entity_poly.pdbx_strand_id
1 'polypeptide(L)'
;MAADDYHGANRWKRFSDWDERALRLDNFAVEDAENGFAAFHGANDPAPGLTVEDGRVTAMDGVAEADFDMIDLFIARYHIDVAAAPEAMAMPSGEAARMLVDMNVPRAELVR
;
A
#
# COMPACT_ATOMS: atom_id res chain seq x y z
N MET A 1 21.60 -37.12 -23.96
CA MET A 1 22.27 -37.73 -22.80
C MET A 1 23.16 -36.67 -22.19
N ALA A 2 22.63 -35.96 -21.20
CA ALA A 2 23.39 -35.05 -20.35
C ALA A 2 23.04 -35.45 -18.91
N ALA A 3 24.07 -35.55 -18.09
CA ALA A 3 24.14 -36.41 -16.91
C ALA A 3 23.18 -36.01 -15.80
N ASP A 4 22.37 -36.99 -15.37
CA ASP A 4 21.71 -37.04 -14.07
C ASP A 4 22.81 -37.20 -13.01
N ASP A 5 23.35 -36.10 -12.50
CA ASP A 5 24.31 -36.11 -11.38
C ASP A 5 23.66 -35.56 -10.10
N TYR A 6 22.54 -36.17 -9.72
CA TYR A 6 21.88 -35.95 -8.42
C TYR A 6 22.11 -37.15 -7.50
N HIS A 7 23.36 -37.33 -7.05
CA HIS A 7 23.74 -38.33 -6.05
C HIS A 7 23.49 -37.90 -4.60
N GLY A 8 22.43 -37.13 -4.33
CA GLY A 8 22.10 -36.64 -2.98
C GLY A 8 20.60 -36.73 -2.66
N ALA A 9 20.22 -37.75 -1.88
CA ALA A 9 18.89 -38.03 -1.31
C ALA A 9 17.74 -38.27 -2.32
N ASN A 10 16.79 -39.15 -1.95
CA ASN A 10 15.62 -39.52 -2.75
C ASN A 10 14.76 -38.30 -3.16
N ARG A 11 15.08 -37.62 -4.26
CA ARG A 11 14.28 -36.53 -4.81
C ARG A 11 13.22 -37.11 -5.73
N TRP A 12 11.95 -36.97 -5.36
CA TRP A 12 10.85 -37.54 -6.15
C TRP A 12 10.70 -36.79 -7.47
N LYS A 13 10.46 -37.53 -8.58
CA LYS A 13 10.30 -36.97 -9.94
C LYS A 13 9.30 -35.79 -10.01
N ARG A 14 8.26 -35.81 -9.16
CA ARG A 14 7.27 -34.73 -9.06
C ARG A 14 7.90 -33.36 -8.76
N PHE A 15 8.95 -33.31 -7.95
CA PHE A 15 9.63 -32.05 -7.63
C PHE A 15 10.51 -31.57 -8.78
N SER A 16 11.10 -32.47 -9.60
CA SER A 16 11.79 -32.07 -10.84
C SER A 16 10.84 -31.38 -11.80
N ASP A 17 9.70 -32.03 -12.07
CA ASP A 17 8.65 -31.48 -12.94
C ASP A 17 8.06 -30.15 -12.42
N TRP A 18 8.25 -29.80 -11.13
CA TRP A 18 7.84 -28.53 -10.54
C TRP A 18 8.89 -27.43 -10.66
N ASP A 19 10.17 -27.79 -10.54
CA ASP A 19 11.28 -26.83 -10.68
C ASP A 19 11.38 -26.28 -12.12
N GLU A 20 10.91 -27.03 -13.12
CA GLU A 20 10.87 -26.62 -14.52
C GLU A 20 9.64 -25.76 -14.88
N ARG A 21 8.67 -25.58 -13.97
CA ARG A 21 7.49 -24.76 -14.25
C ARG A 21 7.87 -23.28 -14.28
N ALA A 22 7.28 -22.54 -15.22
CA ALA A 22 7.55 -21.10 -15.40
C ALA A 22 7.45 -20.29 -14.11
N LEU A 23 6.45 -20.55 -13.24
CA LEU A 23 6.29 -19.87 -11.94
C LEU A 23 7.53 -20.00 -11.02
N ARG A 24 8.27 -21.11 -11.12
CA ARG A 24 9.47 -21.35 -10.31
C ARG A 24 10.65 -20.47 -10.72
N LEU A 25 10.57 -19.87 -11.91
CA LEU A 25 11.58 -18.96 -12.45
C LEU A 25 11.35 -17.51 -12.01
N ASP A 26 10.19 -17.22 -11.41
CA ASP A 26 9.92 -15.92 -10.81
C ASP A 26 10.69 -15.77 -9.50
N ASN A 27 11.27 -14.58 -9.30
CA ASN A 27 12.04 -14.27 -8.10
C ASN A 27 11.12 -13.76 -6.99
N PHE A 28 10.70 -14.66 -6.11
CA PHE A 28 10.01 -14.28 -4.88
C PHE A 28 11.02 -13.94 -3.78
N ALA A 29 10.81 -12.80 -3.14
CA ALA A 29 11.54 -12.40 -1.95
C ALA A 29 10.61 -12.46 -0.72
N VAL A 30 11.21 -12.70 0.44
CA VAL A 30 10.52 -12.53 1.72
C VAL A 30 10.33 -11.04 1.97
N GLU A 31 9.26 -10.67 2.66
CA GLU A 31 9.06 -9.27 3.07
C GLU A 31 10.19 -8.79 3.98
N ASP A 32 10.57 -7.53 3.77
CA ASP A 32 11.57 -6.80 4.53
C ASP A 32 11.09 -5.33 4.67
N ALA A 33 10.12 -5.14 5.56
CA ALA A 33 9.42 -3.87 5.74
C ALA A 33 10.34 -2.72 6.21
N GLU A 34 11.40 -3.03 6.93
CA GLU A 34 12.39 -2.04 7.40
C GLU A 34 13.13 -1.38 6.23
N ASN A 35 13.37 -2.14 5.16
CA ASN A 35 14.02 -1.66 3.94
C ASN A 35 13.03 -1.28 2.82
N GLY A 36 11.74 -1.17 3.15
CA GLY A 36 10.69 -0.81 2.20
C GLY A 36 10.25 -1.94 1.26
N PHE A 37 10.66 -3.18 1.54
CA PHE A 37 10.24 -4.36 0.78
C PHE A 37 8.99 -5.00 1.41
N ALA A 38 7.89 -4.25 1.43
CA ALA A 38 6.57 -4.73 1.84
C ALA A 38 5.52 -4.21 0.86
N ALA A 39 4.53 -5.04 0.52
CA ALA A 39 3.48 -4.62 -0.41
C ALA A 39 2.48 -3.65 0.23
N PHE A 40 2.17 -3.85 1.51
CA PHE A 40 1.27 -3.04 2.33
C PHE A 40 1.75 -3.07 3.79
N HIS A 41 1.37 -2.07 4.59
CA HIS A 41 1.71 -1.98 6.02
C HIS A 41 3.23 -2.00 6.24
N GLY A 42 3.94 -1.17 5.50
CA GLY A 42 5.37 -0.95 5.67
C GLY A 42 5.71 -0.45 7.07
N ALA A 43 6.96 -0.65 7.50
CA ALA A 43 7.39 -0.28 8.84
C ALA A 43 7.31 1.25 9.10
N ASN A 44 7.40 2.04 8.03
CA ASN A 44 7.37 3.50 8.07
C ASN A 44 6.06 4.09 7.52
N ASP A 45 5.02 3.27 7.28
CA ASP A 45 3.73 3.78 6.85
C ASP A 45 3.08 4.57 8.00
N PRO A 46 2.77 5.87 7.83
CA PRO A 46 2.20 6.68 8.89
C PRO A 46 0.74 6.31 9.15
N ALA A 47 0.27 6.62 10.36
CA ALA A 47 -1.15 6.59 10.64
C ALA A 47 -1.84 7.79 9.95
N PRO A 48 -3.03 7.60 9.34
CA PRO A 48 -3.76 8.68 8.70
C PRO A 48 -4.04 9.84 9.67
N GLY A 49 -3.76 11.07 9.26
CA GLY A 49 -4.00 12.25 10.07
C GLY A 49 -3.96 13.54 9.27
N LEU A 50 -4.80 14.52 9.63
CA LEU A 50 -4.79 15.82 8.97
C LEU A 50 -5.15 16.91 9.97
N THR A 51 -4.38 17.99 9.98
CA THR A 51 -4.71 19.23 10.71
C THR A 51 -4.85 20.36 9.71
N VAL A 52 -5.95 21.12 9.83
CA VAL A 52 -6.25 22.26 8.96
C VAL A 52 -6.44 23.49 9.83
N GLU A 53 -5.70 24.56 9.51
CA GLU A 53 -5.79 25.87 10.16
C GLU A 53 -5.90 26.95 9.09
N ASP A 54 -6.85 27.88 9.25
CA ASP A 54 -7.09 28.98 8.31
C ASP A 54 -7.23 28.55 6.84
N GLY A 55 -7.82 27.38 6.61
CA GLY A 55 -8.00 26.80 5.27
C GLY A 55 -6.72 26.23 4.65
N ARG A 56 -5.66 26.02 5.43
CA ARG A 56 -4.39 25.42 5.02
C ARG A 56 -4.10 24.17 5.84
N VAL A 57 -3.56 23.13 5.20
CA VAL A 57 -3.07 21.95 5.90
C VAL A 57 -1.78 22.30 6.64
N THR A 58 -1.76 22.12 7.97
CA THR A 58 -0.61 22.40 8.84
C THR A 58 0.07 21.15 9.41
N ALA A 59 -0.56 19.99 9.27
CA ALA A 59 0.05 18.68 9.49
C ALA A 59 -0.67 17.61 8.67
N MET A 60 0.07 16.63 8.15
CA MET A 60 -0.44 15.51 7.35
C MET A 60 0.28 14.22 7.74
N ASP A 61 -0.49 13.18 8.05
CA ASP A 61 -0.04 11.83 8.41
C ASP A 61 1.09 11.81 9.46
N GLY A 62 0.97 12.67 10.47
CA GLY A 62 1.93 12.79 11.57
C GLY A 62 3.15 13.68 11.27
N VAL A 63 3.27 14.22 10.06
CA VAL A 63 4.33 15.16 9.66
C VAL A 63 3.81 16.59 9.79
N ALA A 64 4.58 17.47 10.44
CA ALA A 64 4.26 18.89 10.56
C ALA A 64 4.62 19.65 9.28
N GLU A 65 3.93 20.76 8.99
CA GLU A 65 4.16 21.56 7.77
C GLU A 65 5.64 22.01 7.62
N ALA A 66 6.35 22.23 8.73
CA ALA A 66 7.77 22.60 8.72
C ALA A 66 8.70 21.48 8.23
N ASP A 67 8.27 20.22 8.33
CA ASP A 67 9.04 19.02 8.00
C ASP A 67 8.57 18.39 6.67
N PHE A 68 7.59 18.99 6.00
CA PHE A 68 7.11 18.51 4.71
C PHE A 68 8.21 18.51 3.66
N ASP A 69 8.31 17.39 2.94
CA ASP A 69 9.12 17.31 1.74
C ASP A 69 8.36 17.86 0.51
N MET A 70 8.94 17.68 -0.68
CA MET A 70 8.32 18.15 -1.92
C MET A 70 6.97 17.47 -2.24
N ILE A 71 6.84 16.18 -1.91
CA ILE A 71 5.62 15.40 -2.13
C ILE A 71 4.57 15.86 -1.14
N ASP A 72 4.91 15.96 0.14
CA ASP A 72 3.98 16.40 1.18
C ASP A 72 3.42 17.79 0.88
N LEU A 73 4.30 18.74 0.56
CA LEU A 73 3.92 20.11 0.18
C LEU A 73 2.98 20.12 -1.03
N PHE A 74 3.22 19.27 -2.03
CA PHE A 74 2.42 19.23 -3.24
C PHE A 74 1.03 18.64 -3.00
N ILE A 75 0.93 17.60 -2.18
CA ILE A 75 -0.35 16.99 -1.80
C ILE A 75 -1.14 17.99 -0.94
N ALA A 76 -0.54 18.47 0.14
CA ALA A 76 -1.18 19.32 1.13
C ALA A 76 -1.72 20.64 0.54
N ARG A 77 -1.03 21.22 -0.46
CA ARG A 77 -1.42 22.51 -1.07
C ARG A 77 -2.42 22.39 -2.22
N TYR A 78 -2.44 21.27 -2.94
CA TYR A 78 -3.13 21.22 -4.23
C TYR A 78 -4.10 20.04 -4.40
N HIS A 79 -4.03 19.00 -3.56
CA HIS A 79 -4.75 17.74 -3.80
C HIS A 79 -5.71 17.34 -2.67
N ILE A 80 -5.81 18.15 -1.62
CA ILE A 80 -6.76 17.93 -0.52
C ILE A 80 -7.81 19.04 -0.55
N ASP A 81 -9.09 18.66 -0.64
CA ASP A 81 -10.19 19.59 -0.38
C ASP A 81 -10.32 19.80 1.12
N VAL A 82 -9.82 20.94 1.59
CA VAL A 82 -9.86 21.33 3.01
C VAL A 82 -11.27 21.48 3.57
N ALA A 83 -12.29 21.70 2.73
CA ALA A 83 -13.68 21.80 3.16
C ALA A 83 -14.29 20.41 3.44
N ALA A 84 -13.93 19.40 2.65
CA ALA A 84 -14.42 18.03 2.81
C ALA A 84 -13.62 17.21 3.83
N ALA A 85 -12.35 17.55 4.04
CA ALA A 85 -11.41 16.75 4.83
C ALA A 85 -11.87 16.43 6.27
N PRO A 86 -12.47 17.35 7.06
CA PRO A 86 -12.91 17.03 8.42
C PRO A 86 -13.99 15.94 8.46
N GLU A 87 -14.92 15.96 7.51
CA GLU A 87 -15.97 14.94 7.39
C GLU A 87 -15.37 13.60 6.97
N ALA A 88 -14.53 13.61 5.93
CA ALA A 88 -13.89 12.42 5.41
C ALA A 88 -12.97 11.73 6.43
N MET A 89 -12.14 12.51 7.16
CA MET A 89 -11.21 11.99 8.15
C MET A 89 -11.91 11.45 9.42
N ALA A 90 -13.14 11.88 9.70
CA ALA A 90 -13.93 11.35 10.80
C ALA A 90 -14.59 10.00 10.45
N MET A 91 -14.70 9.67 9.15
CA MET A 91 -15.29 8.41 8.70
C MET A 91 -14.34 7.24 8.98
N PRO A 92 -14.81 6.16 9.65
CA PRO A 92 -14.02 4.95 9.79
C PRO A 92 -13.64 4.36 8.43
N SER A 93 -12.38 4.00 8.21
CA SER A 93 -11.93 3.49 6.91
C SER A 93 -12.70 2.25 6.43
N GLY A 94 -13.17 1.41 7.35
CA GLY A 94 -14.02 0.26 7.02
C GLY A 94 -15.42 0.63 6.53
N GLU A 95 -15.93 1.82 6.87
CA GLU A 95 -17.18 2.37 6.32
C GLU A 95 -16.97 2.86 4.90
N ALA A 96 -15.93 3.68 4.67
CA ALA A 96 -15.53 4.10 3.32
C ALA A 96 -15.30 2.89 2.39
N ALA A 97 -14.64 1.84 2.89
CA ALA A 97 -14.41 0.61 2.14
C ALA A 97 -15.70 -0.11 1.73
N ARG A 98 -16.75 -0.08 2.56
CA ARG A 98 -18.07 -0.65 2.20
C ARG A 98 -18.76 0.21 1.16
N MET A 99 -18.68 1.54 1.28
CA MET A 99 -19.25 2.46 0.31
C MET A 99 -18.65 2.24 -1.10
N LEU A 100 -17.35 1.95 -1.19
CA LEU A 100 -16.67 1.69 -2.48
C LEU A 100 -17.24 0.50 -3.26
N VAL A 101 -17.87 -0.47 -2.58
CA VAL A 101 -18.41 -1.68 -3.21
C VAL A 101 -19.94 -1.78 -3.14
N ASP A 102 -20.60 -0.82 -2.49
CA ASP A 102 -22.06 -0.79 -2.39
C ASP A 102 -22.67 -0.19 -3.65
N MET A 103 -23.47 -1.01 -4.37
CA MET A 103 -24.15 -0.58 -5.60
C MET A 103 -25.16 0.55 -5.39
N ASN A 104 -25.60 0.79 -4.16
CA ASN A 104 -26.54 1.84 -3.82
C ASN A 104 -25.86 3.19 -3.56
N VAL A 105 -24.54 3.21 -3.40
CA VAL A 105 -23.77 4.45 -3.22
C VAL A 105 -23.31 4.95 -4.60
N PRO A 106 -23.83 6.09 -5.08
CA PRO A 106 -23.41 6.62 -6.38
C PRO A 106 -21.95 7.08 -6.34
N ARG A 107 -21.24 6.94 -7.47
CA ARG A 107 -19.87 7.46 -7.60
C ARG A 107 -19.73 8.93 -7.19
N ALA A 108 -20.74 9.76 -7.48
CA ALA A 108 -20.72 11.19 -7.17
C ALA A 108 -20.62 11.47 -5.66
N GLU A 109 -21.11 10.57 -4.82
CA GLU A 109 -21.00 10.67 -3.36
C GLU A 109 -19.59 10.31 -2.89
N LEU A 110 -18.98 9.28 -3.50
CA LEU A 110 -17.63 8.80 -3.16
C LEU A 110 -16.50 9.76 -3.54
N VAL A 111 -16.68 10.57 -4.59
CA VAL A 111 -15.63 11.46 -5.13
C VAL A 111 -15.82 12.93 -4.73
N ARG A 112 -16.81 13.21 -3.88
CA ARG A 112 -17.05 14.54 -3.32
C ARG A 112 -15.95 14.87 -2.31
#